data_AF-A0A7R9K9W3-F1
#
_entry.id   AF-A0A7R9K9W3-F1
#
_cell.length_a   1.000
_cell.length_b   1.000
_cell.length_c   1.000
_cell.angle_alpha   90.00
_cell.angle_beta   90.00
_cell.angle_gamma   90.00
#
_symmetry.space_group_name_H-M   'P 1'
#
loop_
_entity.id
_entity.type
_entity.pdbx_description
1 polymer ?
#
loop_
_entity_poly.entity_id
_entity_poly.type
_entity_poly.pdbx_seq_one_letter_code
_entity_poly.pdbx_strand_id
1 'polypeptide(L)'
;MILDASTNRIRDLTNDSLSPYPYLRYLYLRDNIIMHIEEGAFSGVQALEVVDLSLNAVRALPGSLLALPALRKLYLGENDLGGGEAGLTRSASLEYLSVGWCRLRRLPQLTGFPRLKFLNVSGNDISSVETSELAGLCQLEQLDLTRNRGLFQDGPSCACLLLSTWIRDKHVELIGNLTLPCQQHESR
;
A
#
# COMPACT_ATOMS: atom_id res chain seq x y z
N MET A 1 -11.15 13.31 -15.93
CA MET A 1 -12.54 12.94 -15.58
C MET A 1 -12.53 12.23 -14.24
N ILE A 2 -13.56 12.42 -13.41
CA ILE A 2 -13.69 11.85 -12.05
C ILE A 2 -14.96 11.00 -12.02
N LEU A 3 -14.89 9.81 -11.41
CA LEU A 3 -16.03 8.99 -11.05
C LEU A 3 -15.95 8.73 -9.55
N ASP A 4 -16.93 9.23 -8.81
CA ASP A 4 -17.09 8.94 -7.39
C ASP A 4 -18.35 8.10 -7.22
N ALA A 5 -18.15 6.85 -6.79
CA ALA A 5 -19.19 5.91 -6.42
C ALA A 5 -18.92 5.37 -5.00
N SER A 6 -18.32 6.19 -4.15
CA SER A 6 -18.09 5.87 -2.74
C SER A 6 -19.43 5.72 -1.98
N THR A 7 -19.42 4.95 -0.88
CA THR A 7 -20.59 4.76 -0.01
C THR A 7 -21.79 4.17 -0.76
N ASN A 8 -21.52 3.11 -1.52
CA ASN A 8 -22.54 2.36 -2.27
C ASN A 8 -22.50 0.87 -1.86
N ARG A 9 -23.09 0.00 -2.68
CA ARG A 9 -23.14 -1.45 -2.45
C ARG A 9 -22.52 -2.23 -3.60
N ILE A 10 -21.51 -1.64 -4.25
CA ILE A 10 -20.78 -2.28 -5.35
C ILE A 10 -20.05 -3.48 -4.75
N ARG A 11 -20.29 -4.66 -5.33
CA ARG A 11 -19.72 -5.92 -4.86
C ARG A 11 -18.61 -6.44 -5.76
N ASP A 12 -18.74 -6.20 -7.06
CA ASP A 12 -17.87 -6.76 -8.08
C ASP A 12 -17.51 -5.67 -9.09
N LEU A 13 -16.25 -5.64 -9.51
CA LEU A 13 -15.80 -4.87 -10.67
C LEU A 13 -15.52 -5.85 -11.80
N THR A 14 -16.38 -5.82 -12.82
CA THR A 14 -16.25 -6.63 -14.03
C THR A 14 -15.45 -5.90 -15.11
N ASN A 15 -15.04 -6.63 -16.15
CA ASN A 15 -14.34 -6.10 -17.33
C ASN A 15 -15.08 -4.95 -18.02
N ASP A 16 -16.42 -4.92 -17.93
CA ASP A 16 -17.25 -3.89 -18.57
C ASP A 16 -17.55 -2.70 -17.65
N SER A 17 -17.31 -2.82 -16.34
CA SER A 17 -17.73 -1.85 -15.32
C SER A 17 -17.19 -0.44 -15.57
N LEU A 18 -15.96 -0.32 -16.10
CA LEU A 18 -15.31 0.96 -16.37
C LEU A 18 -15.24 1.30 -17.87
N SER A 19 -15.76 0.42 -18.74
CA SER A 19 -15.73 0.61 -20.20
C SER A 19 -16.38 1.91 -20.70
N PRO A 20 -17.42 2.49 -20.07
CA PRO A 20 -18.00 3.75 -20.52
C PRO A 20 -17.14 4.98 -20.22
N TYR A 21 -16.04 4.84 -19.45
CA TYR A 21 -15.25 5.94 -18.93
C TYR A 21 -13.77 5.90 -19.39
N PRO A 22 -13.46 5.84 -20.70
CA PRO A 22 -12.09 5.63 -21.19
C PRO A 22 -11.09 6.72 -20.78
N TYR A 23 -11.57 7.92 -20.44
CA TYR A 23 -10.76 9.07 -20.02
C TYR A 23 -10.77 9.30 -18.49
N LEU A 24 -11.16 8.28 -17.72
CA LEU A 24 -11.19 8.34 -16.27
C LEU A 24 -9.78 8.56 -15.71
N ARG A 25 -9.65 9.53 -14.79
CA ARG A 25 -8.39 9.87 -14.11
C ARG A 25 -8.45 9.59 -12.61
N TYR A 26 -9.62 9.76 -12.00
CA TYR A 26 -9.84 9.54 -10.58
C TYR A 26 -11.05 8.64 -10.41
N LEU A 27 -10.87 7.54 -9.69
CA LEU A 27 -11.92 6.58 -9.36
C LEU A 27 -11.98 6.43 -7.84
N TYR A 28 -13.11 6.83 -7.26
CA TYR A 28 -13.37 6.67 -5.84
C TYR A 28 -14.47 5.61 -5.65
N LEU A 29 -14.10 4.53 -4.98
CA LEU A 29 -14.94 3.37 -4.67
C LEU A 29 -14.90 3.04 -3.17
N ARG A 30 -14.51 4.03 -2.36
CA ARG A 30 -14.39 3.89 -0.91
C ARG A 30 -15.72 3.46 -0.30
N ASP A 31 -15.68 2.63 0.74
CA ASP A 31 -16.87 2.26 1.51
C ASP A 31 -17.93 1.59 0.62
N ASN A 32 -17.54 0.47 0.02
CA ASN A 32 -18.39 -0.43 -0.74
C ASN A 32 -18.21 -1.85 -0.17
N ILE A 33 -18.70 -2.86 -0.88
CA ILE A 33 -18.53 -4.27 -0.51
C ILE A 33 -17.76 -5.04 -1.58
N ILE A 34 -16.81 -4.37 -2.24
CA ILE A 34 -16.05 -4.93 -3.35
C ILE A 34 -15.21 -6.09 -2.84
N MET A 35 -15.51 -7.30 -3.32
CA MET A 35 -14.82 -8.53 -2.95
C MET A 35 -14.07 -9.12 -4.14
N HIS A 36 -14.62 -8.97 -5.34
CA HIS A 36 -14.04 -9.49 -6.57
C HIS A 36 -13.80 -8.37 -7.57
N ILE A 37 -12.62 -8.40 -8.18
CA ILE A 37 -12.22 -7.50 -9.25
C ILE A 37 -11.68 -8.40 -10.35
N GLU A 38 -12.33 -8.40 -11.51
CA GLU A 38 -11.89 -9.21 -12.65
C GLU A 38 -10.54 -8.71 -13.18
N GLU A 39 -9.74 -9.63 -13.72
CA GLU A 39 -8.38 -9.33 -14.20
C GLU A 39 -8.36 -8.21 -15.25
N GLY A 40 -9.41 -8.02 -16.04
CA GLY A 40 -9.50 -6.99 -17.08
C GLY A 40 -10.29 -5.73 -16.69
N ALA A 41 -10.75 -5.60 -15.44
CA ALA A 41 -11.63 -4.50 -15.00
C ALA A 41 -11.05 -3.09 -15.28
N PHE A 42 -9.73 -2.96 -15.33
CA PHE A 42 -9.04 -1.68 -15.54
C PHE A 42 -8.43 -1.51 -16.95
N SER A 43 -8.55 -2.50 -17.83
CA SER A 43 -7.87 -2.50 -19.14
C SER A 43 -8.25 -1.31 -20.03
N GLY A 44 -9.46 -0.77 -19.89
CA GLY A 44 -9.96 0.36 -20.69
C GLY A 44 -9.60 1.75 -20.18
N VAL A 45 -9.04 1.89 -18.98
CA VAL A 45 -8.86 3.19 -18.29
C VAL A 45 -7.38 3.56 -18.12
N GLN A 46 -6.66 3.62 -19.25
CA GLN A 46 -5.20 3.83 -19.29
C GLN A 46 -4.73 5.19 -18.72
N ALA A 47 -5.64 6.16 -18.61
CA ALA A 47 -5.37 7.49 -18.06
C ALA A 47 -5.62 7.60 -16.55
N LEU A 48 -5.93 6.50 -15.87
CA LEU A 48 -6.28 6.50 -14.45
C LEU A 48 -5.04 6.78 -13.58
N GLU A 49 -5.15 7.76 -12.69
CA GLU A 49 -4.07 8.27 -11.85
C GLU A 49 -4.30 7.96 -10.37
N VAL A 50 -5.56 7.91 -9.94
CA VAL A 50 -5.94 7.70 -8.55
C VAL A 50 -7.06 6.67 -8.48
N VAL A 51 -6.86 5.67 -7.61
CA VAL A 51 -7.87 4.68 -7.26
C VAL A 51 -7.98 4.59 -5.75
N ASP A 52 -9.18 4.83 -5.22
CA ASP A 52 -9.51 4.57 -3.82
C ASP A 52 -10.48 3.39 -3.71
N LEU A 53 -9.98 2.30 -3.15
CA LEU A 53 -10.68 1.06 -2.83
C LEU A 53 -10.74 0.83 -1.30
N SER A 54 -10.48 1.87 -0.49
CA SER A 54 -10.48 1.73 0.96
C SER A 54 -11.87 1.36 1.51
N LEU A 55 -11.93 0.71 2.67
CA LEU A 55 -13.19 0.21 3.26
C LEU A 55 -13.97 -0.67 2.27
N ASN A 56 -13.37 -1.78 1.88
CA ASN A 56 -14.00 -2.81 1.05
C ASN A 56 -13.65 -4.20 1.60
N ALA A 57 -13.93 -5.25 0.84
CA ALA A 57 -13.59 -6.64 1.18
C ALA A 57 -12.56 -7.24 0.19
N VAL A 58 -11.70 -6.40 -0.39
CA VAL A 58 -10.72 -6.81 -1.40
C VAL A 58 -9.68 -7.71 -0.76
N ARG A 59 -9.42 -8.86 -1.39
CA ARG A 59 -8.40 -9.83 -0.97
C ARG A 59 -7.22 -9.92 -1.93
N ALA A 60 -7.46 -9.65 -3.21
CA ALA A 60 -6.46 -9.68 -4.26
C ALA A 60 -6.76 -8.58 -5.29
N LEU A 61 -5.72 -7.98 -5.84
CA LEU A 61 -5.81 -7.01 -6.92
C LEU A 61 -5.48 -7.66 -8.25
N PRO A 62 -6.16 -7.25 -9.35
CA PRO A 62 -5.80 -7.71 -10.67
C PRO A 62 -4.46 -7.11 -11.11
N GLY A 63 -3.72 -7.84 -11.91
CA GLY A 63 -2.46 -7.36 -12.50
C GLY A 63 -2.69 -6.12 -13.38
N SER A 64 -3.83 -6.06 -14.07
CA SER A 64 -4.20 -4.90 -14.90
C SER A 64 -4.22 -3.56 -14.16
N LEU A 65 -4.63 -3.53 -12.89
CA LEU A 65 -4.64 -2.29 -12.09
C LEU A 65 -3.22 -1.78 -11.87
N LEU A 66 -2.30 -2.66 -11.48
CA LEU A 66 -0.92 -2.28 -11.17
C LEU A 66 -0.08 -2.01 -12.43
N ALA A 67 -0.51 -2.54 -13.58
CA ALA A 67 0.07 -2.31 -14.88
C ALA A 67 -0.32 -0.95 -15.52
N LEU A 68 -1.27 -0.20 -14.92
CA LEU A 68 -1.71 1.08 -15.46
C LEU A 68 -0.55 2.10 -15.53
N PRO A 69 -0.27 2.67 -16.72
CA PRO A 69 0.92 3.49 -16.92
C PRO A 69 0.84 4.85 -16.21
N ALA A 70 -0.38 5.35 -15.96
CA ALA A 70 -0.63 6.63 -15.32
C ALA A 70 -0.89 6.54 -13.81
N LEU A 71 -1.07 5.35 -13.24
CA LEU A 71 -1.50 5.18 -11.85
C LEU A 71 -0.43 5.72 -10.87
N ARG A 72 -0.81 6.69 -10.05
CA ARG A 72 0.08 7.34 -9.08
C ARG A 72 -0.29 7.03 -7.64
N LYS A 73 -1.59 6.95 -7.34
CA LYS A 73 -2.07 6.76 -5.96
C LYS A 73 -3.05 5.61 -5.88
N LEU A 74 -2.78 4.69 -4.96
CA LEU A 74 -3.63 3.55 -4.69
C LEU A 74 -3.91 3.48 -3.18
N TYR A 75 -5.19 3.59 -2.83
CA TYR A 75 -5.67 3.48 -1.46
C TYR A 75 -6.43 2.18 -1.30
N LEU A 76 -6.00 1.34 -0.37
CA LEU A 76 -6.55 0.02 -0.08
C LEU A 76 -6.80 -0.17 1.41
N GLY A 77 -6.81 0.92 2.19
CA GLY A 77 -6.91 0.82 3.64
C GLY A 77 -8.20 0.11 4.07
N GLU A 78 -8.16 -0.62 5.18
CA GLU A 78 -9.32 -1.38 5.68
C GLU A 78 -9.88 -2.38 4.66
N ASN A 79 -9.01 -3.23 4.11
CA ASN A 79 -9.35 -4.41 3.31
C ASN A 79 -8.78 -5.69 3.97
N ASP A 80 -8.85 -6.85 3.31
CA ASP A 80 -8.42 -8.16 3.85
C ASP A 80 -7.26 -8.75 3.03
N LEU A 81 -6.12 -8.05 2.98
CA LEU A 81 -4.96 -8.41 2.15
C LEU A 81 -3.96 -9.37 2.85
N GLY A 82 -4.20 -9.71 4.12
CA GLY A 82 -3.30 -10.54 4.93
C GLY A 82 -3.11 -11.99 4.47
N GLY A 83 -3.90 -12.46 3.48
CA GLY A 83 -3.90 -13.85 3.01
C GLY A 83 -2.71 -14.29 2.15
N GLY A 84 -1.76 -13.40 1.84
CA GLY A 84 -0.51 -13.74 1.15
C GLY A 84 -0.51 -13.55 -0.38
N GLU A 85 -1.68 -13.51 -1.02
CA GLU A 85 -1.84 -13.31 -2.47
C GLU A 85 -2.56 -12.00 -2.82
N ALA A 86 -2.17 -10.89 -2.18
CA ALA A 86 -2.80 -9.58 -2.40
C ALA A 86 -2.65 -9.04 -3.84
N GLY A 87 -1.86 -9.68 -4.69
CA GLY A 87 -1.56 -9.22 -6.06
C GLY A 87 -0.63 -8.00 -6.13
N LEU A 88 -0.21 -7.45 -4.98
CA LEU A 88 0.74 -6.33 -4.84
C LEU A 88 2.16 -6.75 -5.22
N THR A 89 2.41 -6.89 -6.52
CA THR A 89 3.66 -7.46 -7.06
C THR A 89 4.58 -6.37 -7.64
N ARG A 90 4.07 -5.56 -8.58
CA ARG A 90 4.87 -4.54 -9.28
C ARG A 90 4.00 -3.45 -9.85
N SER A 91 4.44 -2.20 -9.71
CA SER A 91 3.92 -1.06 -10.46
C SER A 91 5.05 -0.10 -10.80
N ALA A 92 5.20 0.21 -12.09
CA ALA A 92 6.24 1.11 -12.58
C ALA A 92 5.91 2.61 -12.37
N SER A 93 4.65 2.93 -12.07
CA SER A 93 4.10 4.29 -12.06
C SER A 93 3.74 4.78 -10.67
N LEU A 94 3.44 3.87 -9.74
CA LEU A 94 2.88 4.18 -8.42
C LEU A 94 3.85 4.96 -7.53
N GLU A 95 3.34 6.04 -6.93
CA GLU A 95 4.08 6.95 -6.04
C GLU A 95 3.55 6.93 -4.61
N TYR A 96 2.27 6.56 -4.43
CA TYR A 96 1.60 6.50 -3.13
C TYR A 96 0.83 5.18 -3.00
N LEU A 97 1.14 4.42 -1.95
CA LEU A 97 0.44 3.18 -1.60
C LEU A 97 0.01 3.22 -0.13
N SER A 98 -1.29 3.04 0.10
CA SER A 98 -1.84 2.85 1.44
C SER A 98 -2.50 1.48 1.57
N VAL A 99 -1.97 0.65 2.45
CA VAL A 99 -2.48 -0.68 2.84
C VAL A 99 -2.60 -0.78 4.37
N GLY A 100 -2.99 0.33 4.99
CA GLY A 100 -3.22 0.39 6.42
C GLY A 100 -4.44 -0.45 6.84
N TRP A 101 -4.39 -1.10 8.00
CA TRP A 101 -5.48 -1.94 8.51
C TRP A 101 -5.91 -3.06 7.56
N CYS A 102 -4.96 -3.67 6.85
CA CYS A 102 -5.19 -4.74 5.89
C CYS A 102 -4.88 -6.15 6.44
N ARG A 103 -4.66 -6.29 7.76
CA ARG A 103 -4.29 -7.53 8.46
C ARG A 103 -3.00 -8.16 7.97
N LEU A 104 -2.07 -7.33 7.48
CA LEU A 104 -0.76 -7.79 7.01
C LEU A 104 0.08 -8.25 8.20
N ARG A 105 0.74 -9.42 8.08
CA ARG A 105 1.70 -9.91 9.09
C ARG A 105 3.16 -9.60 8.73
N ARG A 106 3.39 -9.21 7.47
CA ARG A 106 4.68 -8.87 6.86
C ARG A 106 4.45 -7.77 5.83
N LEU A 107 5.51 -7.10 5.40
CA LEU A 107 5.42 -6.18 4.27
C LEU A 107 5.05 -6.93 2.97
N PRO A 108 4.33 -6.28 2.04
CA PRO A 108 4.14 -6.83 0.70
C PRO A 108 5.49 -6.90 -0.06
N GLN A 109 5.52 -7.53 -1.22
CA GLN A 109 6.72 -7.56 -2.06
C GLN A 109 6.98 -6.19 -2.68
N LEU A 110 7.86 -5.40 -2.05
CA LEU A 110 8.06 -3.98 -2.39
C LEU A 110 9.12 -3.75 -3.48
N THR A 111 9.84 -4.80 -3.93
CA THR A 111 10.88 -4.68 -4.97
C THR A 111 10.36 -4.19 -6.32
N GLY A 112 9.05 -4.33 -6.57
CA GLY A 112 8.40 -3.91 -7.80
C GLY A 112 7.90 -2.46 -7.85
N PHE A 113 8.23 -1.60 -6.86
CA PHE A 113 7.68 -0.23 -6.77
C PHE A 113 8.78 0.85 -6.75
N PRO A 114 9.55 1.01 -7.84
CA PRO A 114 10.76 1.85 -7.87
C PRO A 114 10.50 3.36 -7.72
N ARG A 115 9.24 3.80 -7.91
CA ARG A 115 8.82 5.21 -7.82
C ARG A 115 8.06 5.56 -6.55
N LEU A 116 7.90 4.59 -5.64
CA LEU A 116 7.09 4.79 -4.45
C LEU A 116 7.78 5.79 -3.51
N LYS A 117 7.05 6.86 -3.18
CA LYS A 117 7.48 7.93 -2.26
C LYS A 117 6.81 7.81 -0.91
N PHE A 118 5.56 7.37 -0.89
CA PHE A 118 4.78 7.20 0.32
C PHE A 118 4.27 5.77 0.44
N LEU A 119 4.58 5.15 1.58
CA LEU A 119 4.07 3.83 1.95
C LEU A 119 3.41 3.89 3.33
N ASN A 120 2.12 3.57 3.38
CA ASN A 120 1.40 3.36 4.64
C ASN A 120 1.05 1.89 4.83
N VAL A 121 1.63 1.30 5.88
CA VAL A 121 1.36 -0.07 6.37
C VAL A 121 0.91 -0.05 7.83
N SER A 122 0.37 1.08 8.30
CA SER A 122 -0.09 1.26 9.68
C SER A 122 -1.24 0.33 10.06
N GLY A 123 -1.39 0.06 11.35
CA GLY A 123 -2.54 -0.71 11.86
C GLY A 123 -2.61 -2.16 11.37
N ASN A 124 -1.46 -2.73 11.01
CA ASN A 124 -1.32 -4.13 10.65
C ASN A 124 -0.70 -4.94 11.82
N ASP A 125 -0.39 -6.21 11.59
CA ASP A 125 0.22 -7.13 12.55
C ASP A 125 1.69 -7.43 12.20
N ILE A 126 2.41 -6.42 11.68
CA ILE A 126 3.83 -6.55 11.33
C ILE A 126 4.67 -6.56 12.60
N SER A 127 5.52 -7.58 12.77
CA SER A 127 6.36 -7.76 13.95
C SER A 127 7.83 -7.36 13.76
N SER A 128 8.32 -7.40 12.52
CA SER A 128 9.66 -6.98 12.16
C SER A 128 9.66 -6.47 10.72
N VAL A 129 10.64 -5.61 10.41
CA VAL A 129 10.93 -5.19 9.05
C VAL A 129 12.43 -5.35 8.83
N GLU A 130 12.80 -6.13 7.81
CA GLU A 130 14.19 -6.26 7.37
C GLU A 130 14.49 -5.24 6.27
N THR A 131 15.72 -4.73 6.22
CA THR A 131 16.15 -3.76 5.19
C THR A 131 16.12 -4.36 3.77
N SER A 132 16.22 -5.69 3.66
CA SER A 132 16.05 -6.44 2.41
C SER A 132 14.65 -6.28 1.83
N GLU A 133 13.61 -6.22 2.68
CA GLU A 133 12.21 -6.02 2.26
C GLU A 133 11.96 -4.61 1.70
N LEU A 134 12.82 -3.64 2.05
CA LEU A 134 12.75 -2.24 1.61
C LEU A 134 13.69 -1.93 0.44
N ALA A 135 14.50 -2.89 -0.01
CA ALA A 135 15.62 -2.65 -0.92
C ALA A 135 15.21 -2.03 -2.28
N GLY A 136 13.97 -2.24 -2.74
CA GLY A 136 13.47 -1.67 -4.00
C GLY A 136 12.92 -0.24 -3.90
N LEU A 137 12.77 0.29 -2.69
CA LEU A 137 12.13 1.60 -2.45
C LEU A 137 13.14 2.74 -2.53
N CYS A 138 13.72 2.93 -3.72
CA CYS A 138 14.80 3.88 -3.95
C CYS A 138 14.39 5.36 -3.82
N GLN A 139 13.10 5.67 -3.89
CA GLN A 139 12.55 7.03 -3.84
C GLN A 139 11.65 7.25 -2.62
N LEU A 140 11.68 6.36 -1.62
CA LEU A 140 10.81 6.49 -0.46
C LEU A 140 11.16 7.75 0.33
N GLU A 141 10.14 8.54 0.62
CA GLU A 141 10.23 9.78 1.39
C GLU A 141 9.54 9.59 2.74
N GLN A 142 8.42 8.87 2.77
CA GLN A 142 7.59 8.71 3.96
C GLN A 142 7.16 7.26 4.16
N LEU A 143 7.29 6.79 5.40
CA LEU A 143 6.90 5.45 5.82
C LEU A 143 6.06 5.50 7.10
N ASP A 144 4.84 4.96 7.02
CA ASP A 144 3.96 4.81 8.17
C ASP A 144 3.92 3.36 8.64
N LEU A 145 4.61 3.10 9.76
CA LEU A 145 4.62 1.82 10.49
C LEU A 145 3.79 1.88 11.78
N THR A 146 3.08 2.99 12.04
CA THR A 146 2.37 3.18 13.29
C THR A 146 1.32 2.10 13.52
N ARG A 147 0.98 1.85 14.79
CA ARG A 147 -0.07 0.88 15.19
C ARG A 147 0.21 -0.58 14.75
N ASN A 148 1.44 -0.94 14.41
CA ASN A 148 1.89 -2.33 14.33
C ASN A 148 2.36 -2.77 15.72
N ARG A 149 1.47 -3.35 16.53
CA ARG A 149 1.71 -3.61 17.96
C ARG A 149 2.88 -4.55 18.25
N GLY A 150 3.13 -5.49 17.34
CA GLY A 150 4.23 -6.46 17.48
C GLY A 150 5.59 -5.94 17.01
N LEU A 151 5.65 -4.74 16.43
CA LEU A 151 6.86 -4.22 15.78
C LEU A 151 7.99 -4.07 16.80
N PHE A 152 8.99 -4.95 16.71
CA PHE A 152 10.11 -5.06 17.64
C PHE A 152 9.68 -5.18 19.11
N GLN A 153 8.60 -5.92 19.37
CA GLN A 153 8.05 -6.09 20.73
C GLN A 153 9.04 -6.71 21.72
N ASP A 154 9.99 -7.53 21.24
CA ASP A 154 11.04 -8.15 22.06
C ASP A 154 12.17 -7.19 22.46
N GLY A 155 12.08 -5.91 22.06
CA GLY A 155 13.06 -4.87 22.36
C GLY A 155 14.06 -4.59 21.22
N PRO A 156 15.15 -3.86 21.51
CA PRO A 156 16.20 -3.58 20.53
C PRO A 156 16.79 -4.87 19.96
N SER A 157 16.84 -4.98 18.63
CA SER A 157 17.41 -6.11 17.90
C SER A 157 18.29 -5.61 16.75
N CYS A 158 19.12 -6.48 16.17
CA CYS A 158 19.89 -6.14 14.97
C CYS A 158 18.98 -5.66 13.84
N ALA A 159 17.81 -6.28 13.66
CA ALA A 159 16.83 -5.85 12.65
C ALA A 159 16.31 -4.43 12.95
N CYS A 160 16.01 -4.12 14.21
CA CYS A 160 15.60 -2.76 14.61
C CYS A 160 16.70 -1.74 14.29
N LEU A 161 17.95 -2.03 14.70
CA LEU A 161 19.09 -1.15 14.46
C LEU A 161 19.35 -0.94 12.96
N LEU A 162 19.28 -2.01 12.16
CA LEU A 162 19.45 -1.92 10.70
C LEU A 162 18.32 -1.12 10.05
N LEU A 163 17.09 -1.26 10.53
CA LEU A 163 15.99 -0.44 10.05
C LEU A 163 16.21 1.04 10.43
N SER A 164 16.58 1.33 11.67
CA SER A 164 16.78 2.70 12.14
C SER A 164 17.93 3.42 11.41
N THR A 165 19.01 2.70 11.10
CA THR A 165 20.10 3.24 10.27
C THR A 165 19.65 3.44 8.83
N TRP A 166 18.95 2.47 8.23
CA TRP A 166 18.42 2.59 6.87
C TRP A 166 17.50 3.81 6.71
N ILE A 167 16.60 4.04 7.66
CA ILE A 167 15.68 5.19 7.66
C ILE A 167 16.48 6.51 7.69
N ARG A 168 17.51 6.58 8.54
CA ARG A 168 18.37 7.76 8.69
C ARG A 168 19.17 8.04 7.42
N ASP A 169 19.83 7.01 6.88
CA ASP A 169 20.69 7.11 5.69
C ASP A 169 19.91 7.47 4.42
N LYS A 170 18.64 7.03 4.34
CA LYS A 170 17.75 7.33 3.23
C LYS A 170 16.92 8.60 3.43
N HIS A 171 17.06 9.28 4.58
CA HIS A 171 16.25 10.44 4.94
C HIS A 171 14.73 10.18 4.85
N VAL A 172 14.31 8.97 5.23
CA VAL A 172 12.89 8.60 5.25
C VAL A 172 12.24 9.15 6.52
N GLU A 173 11.13 9.85 6.37
CA GLU A 173 10.32 10.33 7.48
C GLU A 173 9.39 9.22 8.00
N LEU A 174 9.50 8.90 9.29
CA LEU A 174 8.53 8.04 9.97
C LEU A 174 7.30 8.87 10.39
N ILE A 175 6.13 8.45 9.93
CA ILE A 175 4.87 9.12 10.26
C ILE A 175 4.49 8.90 11.73
N GLY A 176 3.81 9.91 12.32
CA GLY A 176 3.17 9.79 13.63
C GLY A 176 4.12 9.81 14.82
N ASN A 177 5.31 10.39 14.68
CA ASN A 177 6.37 10.43 15.71
C ASN A 177 6.72 9.04 16.25
N LEU A 178 6.65 8.01 15.39
CA LEU A 178 7.02 6.65 15.76
C LEU A 178 8.49 6.60 16.16
N THR A 179 8.76 6.20 17.41
CA THR A 179 10.11 5.95 17.91
C THR A 179 10.34 4.44 17.97
N LEU A 180 11.38 3.96 17.31
CA LEU A 180 11.76 2.55 17.35
C LEU A 180 12.42 2.24 18.70
N PRO A 181 12.20 1.04 19.30
CA PRO A 181 12.78 0.68 20.59
C PRO A 181 14.31 0.83 20.65
N CYS A 182 14.99 0.54 19.54
CA CYS A 182 16.45 0.66 19.44
C CYS A 182 16.97 2.11 19.40
N GLN A 183 16.12 3.13 19.24
CA GLN A 183 16.55 4.54 19.25
C GLN A 183 16.66 5.10 20.68
N GLN A 184 16.08 4.43 21.68
CA GLN A 184 16.06 4.92 23.07
C GLN A 184 17.43 4.85 23.79
N HIS A 185 18.42 4.19 23.19
CA HIS A 185 19.76 4.02 23.78
C HIS A 185 20.85 4.91 23.16
N GLU A 186 20.56 5.72 22.13
CA GLU A 186 21.54 6.62 21.49
C GLU A 186 21.76 7.95 22.25
N SER A 187 21.15 8.13 23.43
CA SER A 187 21.16 9.39 24.20
C SER A 187 22.06 9.39 25.45
N ARG A 188 23.16 8.62 25.48
CA ARG A 188 24.15 8.67 26.57
C ARG A 188 25.55 8.94 26.07
#